data_AF-A0A9D8NQC7-F1
#
_entry.id   AF-A0A9D8NQC7-F1
#
_cell.length_a   1.000
_cell.length_b   1.000
_cell.length_c   1.000
_cell.angle_alpha   90.00
_cell.angle_beta   90.00
_cell.angle_gamma   90.00
#
_symmetry.space_group_name_H-M   'P 1'
#
loop_
_entity.id
_entity.type
_entity.pdbx_description
1 polymer ?
#
loop_
_entity_poly.entity_id
_entity_poly.type
_entity_poly.pdbx_seq_one_letter_code
_entity_poly.pdbx_strand_id
1 'polypeptide(L)'
;MITLIEGAPRSGKTYYAVNEVLKKYYVFSEEDLVWKCKSPDEVVIYSNVDLFRMSESLFDAINKAGGLNPFFTKNYQAEFTREKRHIYIIDEAQGPDLFHRKFYDQRVFEFFQVHGHYRIDIFLITQDIKSLVPELRGLPEYYINVPRRSYAYGKEFRYHFMVGNEIFRRRTLRKDLRVFSAYRSTVDVEGQKATSFTRKYYIYVGVFVFIAVVGFCVILKYRFSPPSDTVKIVKAVEGNKNCKIIALYGDNALVKNLADKKLLRVSYNNITGDLRIGAMVNVSM
;
A
#
# COMPACT_ATOMS: atom_id res chain seq x y z
N MET A 1 -32.86 -1.34 6.54
CA MET A 1 -31.51 -0.89 6.93
C MET A 1 -31.08 0.24 6.01
N ILE A 2 -30.60 1.37 6.53
CA ILE A 2 -29.92 2.45 5.80
C ILE A 2 -28.40 2.38 6.03
N THR A 3 -27.64 2.27 4.94
CA THR A 3 -26.17 2.40 4.94
C THR A 3 -25.76 3.65 4.17
N LEU A 4 -25.04 4.56 4.84
CA LEU A 4 -24.48 5.77 4.22
C LEU A 4 -23.00 5.54 3.88
N ILE A 5 -22.63 5.76 2.62
CA ILE A 5 -21.28 5.52 2.11
C ILE A 5 -20.73 6.84 1.55
N GLU A 6 -19.70 7.38 2.18
CA GLU A 6 -19.03 8.62 1.78
C GLU A 6 -17.63 8.35 1.23
N GLY A 7 -17.15 9.22 0.35
CA GLY A 7 -15.76 9.20 -0.11
C GLY A 7 -15.57 9.91 -1.44
N ALA A 8 -14.31 10.14 -1.81
CA ALA A 8 -13.99 10.85 -3.04
C ALA A 8 -14.55 10.15 -4.31
N PRO A 9 -14.71 10.88 -5.42
CA PRO A 9 -14.96 10.27 -6.72
C PRO A 9 -13.97 9.14 -6.99
N ARG A 10 -14.46 8.05 -7.61
CA ARG A 10 -13.65 6.87 -7.94
C ARG A 10 -12.99 6.17 -6.75
N SER A 11 -13.41 6.39 -5.49
CA SER A 11 -12.81 5.72 -4.33
C SER A 11 -13.23 4.24 -4.14
N GLY A 12 -14.32 3.81 -4.78
CA GLY A 12 -14.88 2.45 -4.63
C GLY A 12 -16.19 2.36 -3.84
N LYS A 13 -16.86 3.49 -3.57
CA LYS A 13 -18.14 3.51 -2.83
C LYS A 13 -19.22 2.63 -3.46
N THR A 14 -19.49 2.83 -4.75
CA THR A 14 -20.48 2.08 -5.52
C THR A 14 -20.11 0.59 -5.56
N TYR A 15 -18.82 0.27 -5.67
CA TYR A 15 -18.34 -1.12 -5.62
C TYR A 15 -18.75 -1.81 -4.31
N TYR A 16 -18.63 -1.12 -3.17
CA TYR A 16 -19.04 -1.68 -1.88
C TYR A 16 -20.52 -2.03 -1.84
N ALA A 17 -21.38 -1.07 -2.18
CA ALA A 17 -22.83 -1.27 -2.16
C ALA A 17 -23.24 -2.44 -3.06
N VAL A 18 -22.75 -2.44 -4.31
CA VAL A 18 -23.04 -3.51 -5.28
C VAL A 18 -22.49 -4.85 -4.81
N ASN A 19 -21.24 -4.90 -4.32
CA ASN A 19 -20.65 -6.14 -3.80
C ASN A 19 -21.45 -6.72 -2.62
N GLU A 20 -21.89 -5.89 -1.67
CA GLU A 20 -22.66 -6.38 -0.52
C GLU A 20 -24.04 -6.91 -0.93
N VAL A 21 -24.73 -6.20 -1.83
CA VAL A 21 -26.03 -6.64 -2.37
C VAL A 21 -25.89 -7.94 -3.16
N LEU A 22 -24.91 -8.04 -4.06
CA LEU A 22 -24.67 -9.24 -4.84
C LEU A 22 -24.32 -10.44 -3.96
N LYS A 23 -23.43 -10.29 -2.96
CA LYS A 23 -23.09 -11.40 -2.06
C LYS A 23 -24.27 -11.88 -1.22
N LYS A 24 -25.13 -10.94 -0.79
CA LYS A 24 -26.29 -11.27 0.04
C LYS A 24 -27.37 -11.97 -0.77
N TYR A 25 -27.75 -11.42 -1.93
CA TYR A 25 -28.95 -11.84 -2.65
C TYR A 25 -28.70 -12.60 -3.96
N TYR A 26 -27.47 -12.67 -4.45
CA TYR A 26 -27.13 -13.29 -5.73
C TYR A 26 -26.02 -14.35 -5.58
N VAL A 27 -25.96 -15.25 -6.55
CA VAL A 27 -24.88 -16.22 -6.74
C VAL A 27 -24.34 -16.04 -8.14
N PHE A 28 -23.03 -16.03 -8.29
CA PHE A 28 -22.41 -15.98 -9.62
C PHE A 28 -22.47 -17.38 -10.24
N SER A 29 -23.08 -17.49 -11.43
CA SER A 29 -23.10 -18.70 -12.22
C SER A 29 -21.85 -18.73 -13.10
N GLU A 30 -20.95 -19.68 -12.86
CA GLU A 30 -19.71 -19.84 -13.63
C GLU A 30 -20.01 -20.35 -15.07
N GLU A 31 -21.13 -21.02 -15.29
CA GLU A 31 -21.57 -21.51 -16.61
C GLU A 31 -21.98 -20.36 -17.53
N ASP A 32 -22.86 -19.48 -17.03
CA ASP A 32 -23.41 -18.39 -17.81
C ASP A 32 -22.61 -17.07 -17.67
N LEU A 33 -21.62 -17.06 -16.77
CA LEU A 33 -20.81 -15.89 -16.40
C LEU A 33 -21.66 -14.68 -15.96
N VAL A 34 -22.81 -14.93 -15.34
CA VAL A 34 -23.75 -13.91 -14.85
C VAL A 34 -24.16 -14.13 -13.40
N TRP A 35 -24.56 -13.05 -12.74
CA TRP A 35 -25.18 -13.12 -11.42
C TRP A 35 -26.63 -13.58 -11.55
N LYS A 36 -27.00 -14.60 -10.78
CA LYS A 36 -28.38 -15.09 -10.66
C LYS A 36 -28.93 -14.77 -9.29
N CYS A 37 -30.15 -14.24 -9.21
CA CYS A 37 -30.81 -13.96 -7.95
C CYS A 37 -31.09 -15.28 -7.21
N LYS A 38 -30.80 -15.34 -5.91
CA LYS A 38 -31.11 -16.51 -5.06
C LYS A 38 -32.63 -16.72 -4.94
N SER A 39 -33.37 -15.61 -4.85
CA SER A 39 -34.82 -15.58 -4.66
C SER A 39 -35.44 -14.47 -5.52
N PRO A 40 -35.64 -14.68 -6.84
CA PRO A 40 -36.14 -13.65 -7.77
C PRO A 40 -37.55 -13.15 -7.42
N ASP A 41 -38.34 -13.99 -6.74
CA ASP A 41 -39.69 -13.64 -6.31
C ASP A 41 -39.73 -12.86 -4.99
N GLU A 42 -38.61 -12.76 -4.27
CA GLU A 42 -38.57 -12.14 -2.95
C GLU A 42 -37.91 -10.76 -2.94
N VAL A 43 -37.04 -10.45 -3.91
CA VAL A 43 -36.17 -9.26 -3.86
C VAL A 43 -36.17 -8.51 -5.19
N VAL A 44 -36.28 -7.18 -5.13
CA VAL A 44 -36.08 -6.27 -6.26
C VAL A 44 -35.12 -5.16 -5.87
N ILE A 45 -34.21 -4.82 -6.78
CA ILE A 45 -33.26 -3.72 -6.59
C ILE A 45 -33.68 -2.56 -7.50
N TYR A 46 -33.76 -1.36 -6.95
CA TYR A 46 -33.89 -0.11 -7.69
C TYR A 46 -32.62 0.72 -7.52
N SER A 47 -32.05 1.15 -8.62
CA SER A 47 -30.77 1.87 -8.60
C SER A 47 -30.70 2.94 -9.68
N ASN A 48 -29.96 4.01 -9.39
CA ASN A 48 -29.50 4.98 -10.39
C ASN A 48 -28.01 4.78 -10.74
N VAL A 49 -27.40 3.67 -10.32
CA VAL A 49 -26.04 3.30 -10.73
C VAL A 49 -26.03 2.93 -12.21
N ASP A 50 -25.13 3.56 -12.97
CA ASP A 50 -24.97 3.34 -14.40
C ASP A 50 -24.80 1.86 -14.78
N LEU A 51 -25.69 1.40 -15.66
CA LEU A 51 -25.70 0.05 -16.23
C LEU A 51 -25.61 -1.08 -15.20
N PHE A 52 -26.19 -0.90 -14.01
CA PHE A 52 -26.30 -1.99 -13.05
C PHE A 52 -27.35 -3.00 -13.54
N ARG A 53 -26.88 -4.10 -14.12
CA ARG A 53 -27.73 -5.05 -14.88
C ARG A 53 -28.77 -5.77 -14.03
N MET A 54 -28.56 -5.85 -12.71
CA MET A 54 -29.41 -6.59 -11.78
C MET A 54 -30.48 -5.72 -11.12
N SER A 55 -30.55 -4.43 -11.49
CA SER A 55 -31.50 -3.48 -10.90
C SER A 55 -32.44 -2.88 -11.93
N GLU A 56 -33.65 -2.59 -11.48
CA GLU A 56 -34.57 -1.67 -12.12
C GLU A 56 -34.09 -0.23 -11.98
N SER A 57 -34.50 0.62 -12.92
CA SER A 57 -34.19 2.05 -12.90
C SER A 57 -34.94 2.75 -11.77
N LEU A 58 -34.19 3.36 -10.85
CA LEU A 58 -34.76 4.16 -9.76
C LEU A 58 -35.49 5.40 -10.30
N PHE A 59 -34.92 6.10 -11.28
CA PHE A 59 -35.52 7.31 -11.82
C PHE A 59 -36.81 7.01 -12.58
N ASP A 60 -36.91 5.87 -13.28
CA ASP A 60 -38.17 5.49 -13.94
C ASP A 60 -39.27 5.20 -12.92
N ALA A 61 -38.93 4.55 -11.80
CA ALA A 61 -39.87 4.31 -10.71
C ALA A 61 -40.33 5.63 -10.06
N ILE A 62 -39.40 6.55 -9.81
CA ILE A 62 -39.67 7.90 -9.28
C ILE A 62 -40.60 8.68 -10.23
N ASN A 63 -40.29 8.68 -11.52
CA ASN A 63 -41.08 9.40 -12.53
C ASN A 63 -42.50 8.82 -12.66
N LYS A 64 -42.64 7.48 -12.64
CA LYS A 64 -43.94 6.80 -12.65
C LYS A 64 -44.81 7.15 -11.43
N ALA A 65 -44.19 7.44 -10.28
CA ALA A 65 -44.89 7.86 -9.07
C ALA A 65 -45.26 9.35 -9.05
N GLY A 66 -44.85 10.14 -10.06
CA GLY A 66 -45.09 11.58 -10.11
C GLY A 66 -43.97 12.43 -9.50
N GLY A 67 -42.77 11.87 -9.32
CA GLY A 67 -41.58 12.57 -8.84
C GLY A 67 -41.04 12.06 -7.51
N LEU A 68 -39.94 12.67 -7.04
CA LEU A 68 -39.18 12.21 -5.88
C LEU A 68 -40.02 12.13 -4.60
N ASN A 69 -40.72 13.23 -4.28
CA ASN A 69 -41.45 13.34 -3.02
C ASN A 69 -42.64 12.38 -2.96
N PRO A 70 -43.50 12.27 -3.99
CA PRO A 70 -44.57 11.27 -4.02
C PRO A 70 -44.06 9.83 -3.88
N PHE A 71 -42.95 9.51 -4.57
CA PHE A 71 -42.34 8.17 -4.53
C PHE A 71 -41.89 7.79 -3.11
N PHE A 72 -41.15 8.67 -2.43
CA PHE A 72 -40.61 8.38 -1.10
C PHE A 72 -41.59 8.75 0.02
N THR A 73 -42.87 8.39 -0.08
CA THR A 73 -43.83 8.52 1.03
C THR A 73 -44.18 7.16 1.64
N LYS A 74 -44.57 7.16 2.92
CA LYS A 74 -45.01 5.94 3.63
C LYS A 74 -46.12 5.20 2.89
N ASN A 75 -47.15 5.92 2.45
CA ASN A 75 -48.34 5.33 1.81
C ASN A 75 -47.98 4.70 0.46
N TYR A 76 -47.24 5.42 -0.39
CA TYR A 76 -46.82 4.90 -1.68
C TYR A 76 -45.92 3.67 -1.50
N GLN A 77 -44.92 3.75 -0.62
CA GLN A 77 -43.96 2.67 -0.42
C GLN A 77 -44.61 1.43 0.21
N ALA A 78 -45.56 1.59 1.14
CA ALA A 78 -46.30 0.47 1.72
C ALA A 78 -47.04 -0.37 0.66
N GLU A 79 -47.60 0.28 -0.36
CA GLU A 79 -48.26 -0.39 -1.48
C GLU A 79 -47.23 -0.93 -2.48
N PHE A 80 -46.25 -0.12 -2.85
CA PHE A 80 -45.23 -0.45 -3.84
C PHE A 80 -44.34 -1.63 -3.44
N THR A 81 -44.05 -1.79 -2.15
CA THR A 81 -43.16 -2.85 -1.62
C THR A 81 -43.91 -3.98 -0.94
N ARG A 82 -45.22 -4.13 -1.21
CA ARG A 82 -46.09 -5.08 -0.51
C ARG A 82 -45.67 -6.55 -0.72
N GLU A 83 -45.24 -6.88 -1.93
CA GLU A 83 -44.99 -8.27 -2.34
C GLU A 83 -43.52 -8.69 -2.15
N LYS A 84 -42.58 -7.74 -2.33
CA LYS A 84 -41.15 -8.03 -2.39
C LYS A 84 -40.37 -7.13 -1.45
N ARG A 85 -39.21 -7.61 -0.99
CA ARG A 85 -38.19 -6.79 -0.33
C ARG A 85 -37.55 -5.89 -1.37
N HIS A 86 -37.53 -4.59 -1.11
CA HIS A 86 -36.94 -3.61 -2.01
C HIS A 86 -35.58 -3.16 -1.50
N ILE A 87 -34.63 -3.01 -2.42
CA ILE A 87 -33.29 -2.50 -2.14
C ILE A 87 -33.07 -1.25 -2.99
N TYR A 88 -32.89 -0.10 -2.35
CA TYR A 88 -32.53 1.13 -3.03
C TYR A 88 -31.02 1.35 -2.98
N ILE A 89 -30.37 1.46 -4.14
CA ILE A 89 -28.97 1.90 -4.25
C ILE A 89 -28.98 3.27 -4.91
N ILE A 90 -28.75 4.31 -4.12
CA ILE A 90 -28.85 5.70 -4.54
C ILE A 90 -27.44 6.28 -4.62
N ASP A 91 -26.86 6.26 -5.82
CA ASP A 91 -25.59 6.91 -6.13
C ASP A 91 -25.75 8.42 -6.26
N GLU A 92 -24.72 9.16 -5.84
CA GLU A 92 -24.73 10.62 -5.78
C GLU A 92 -26.00 11.18 -5.12
N ALA A 93 -26.39 10.62 -3.97
CA ALA A 93 -27.64 10.92 -3.26
C ALA A 93 -27.80 12.41 -2.88
N GLN A 94 -26.70 13.16 -2.82
CA GLN A 94 -26.68 14.61 -2.61
C GLN A 94 -27.00 15.43 -3.87
N GLY A 95 -27.26 14.77 -5.00
CA GLY A 95 -27.55 15.41 -6.28
C GLY A 95 -28.77 16.33 -6.24
N PRO A 96 -28.87 17.30 -7.17
CA PRO A 96 -29.93 18.31 -7.18
C PRO A 96 -31.33 17.71 -7.32
N ASP A 97 -31.46 16.58 -8.02
CA ASP A 97 -32.73 15.89 -8.26
C ASP A 97 -33.10 14.87 -7.15
N LEU A 98 -32.29 14.81 -6.09
CA LEU A 98 -32.42 13.87 -4.97
C LEU A 98 -32.38 14.64 -3.63
N PHE A 99 -31.54 14.22 -2.69
CA PHE A 99 -31.55 14.67 -1.30
C PHE A 99 -30.42 15.67 -1.01
N HIS A 100 -30.31 16.70 -1.85
CA HIS A 100 -29.35 17.78 -1.66
C HIS A 100 -29.57 18.52 -0.32
N ARG A 101 -28.57 19.27 0.15
CA ARG A 101 -28.56 19.92 1.48
C ARG A 101 -29.79 20.78 1.82
N LYS A 102 -30.45 21.38 0.82
CA LYS A 102 -31.61 22.26 1.00
C LYS A 102 -32.95 21.54 0.77
N PHE A 103 -32.91 20.25 0.46
CA PHE A 103 -34.10 19.43 0.31
C PHE A 103 -34.88 19.41 1.63
N TYR A 104 -36.20 19.58 1.57
CA TYR A 104 -37.05 19.52 2.75
C TYR A 104 -38.44 19.01 2.38
N ASP A 105 -38.75 17.78 2.78
CA ASP A 105 -40.12 17.23 2.77
C ASP A 105 -40.27 16.28 3.95
N GLN A 106 -41.12 16.67 4.91
CA GLN A 106 -41.36 15.92 6.13
C GLN A 106 -41.86 14.50 5.85
N ARG A 107 -42.70 14.30 4.83
CA ARG A 107 -43.27 12.98 4.49
C ARG A 107 -42.20 12.03 3.98
N VAL A 108 -41.19 12.58 3.31
CA VAL A 108 -40.03 11.84 2.84
C VAL A 108 -39.17 11.41 4.01
N PHE A 109 -38.83 12.32 4.92
CA PHE A 109 -38.03 11.97 6.11
C PHE A 109 -38.75 10.95 6.99
N GLU A 110 -40.06 11.10 7.17
CA GLU A 110 -40.90 10.14 7.86
C GLU A 110 -40.84 8.75 7.23
N PHE A 111 -40.84 8.64 5.90
CA PHE A 111 -40.63 7.36 5.22
C PHE A 111 -39.26 6.77 5.56
N PHE A 112 -38.17 7.55 5.45
CA PHE A 112 -36.82 7.06 5.76
C PHE A 112 -36.68 6.60 7.21
N GLN A 113 -37.37 7.23 8.16
CA GLN A 113 -37.40 6.79 9.55
C GLN A 113 -38.06 5.42 9.74
N VAL A 114 -39.10 5.09 8.97
CA VAL A 114 -39.88 3.84 9.12
C VAL A 114 -39.62 2.81 8.02
N HIS A 115 -38.66 3.05 7.11
CA HIS A 115 -38.38 2.23 5.93
C HIS A 115 -38.25 0.72 6.25
N GLY A 116 -37.71 0.37 7.43
CA GLY A 116 -37.55 -1.01 7.88
C GLY A 116 -38.87 -1.77 8.06
N HIS A 117 -39.98 -1.09 8.38
CA HIS A 117 -41.30 -1.71 8.50
C HIS A 117 -41.81 -2.25 7.16
N TYR A 118 -41.36 -1.65 6.06
CA TYR A 118 -41.72 -2.04 4.69
C TYR A 118 -40.72 -3.02 4.07
N ARG A 119 -39.81 -3.60 4.89
CA ARG A 119 -38.74 -4.50 4.43
C ARG A 119 -37.85 -3.86 3.36
N ILE A 120 -37.55 -2.57 3.51
CA ILE A 120 -36.70 -1.83 2.57
C ILE A 120 -35.27 -1.75 3.13
N ASP A 121 -34.28 -1.98 2.26
CA ASP A 121 -32.87 -1.69 2.53
C ASP A 121 -32.40 -0.55 1.60
N ILE A 122 -31.64 0.40 2.12
CA ILE A 122 -31.24 1.63 1.43
C ILE A 122 -29.74 1.83 1.55
N PHE A 123 -29.07 2.03 0.42
CA PHE A 123 -27.69 2.46 0.33
C PHE A 123 -27.66 3.88 -0.20
N LEU A 124 -27.30 4.84 0.65
CA LEU A 124 -27.07 6.23 0.28
C LEU A 124 -25.58 6.40 -0.01
N ILE A 125 -25.21 6.64 -1.26
CA ILE A 125 -23.81 6.87 -1.64
C ILE A 125 -23.64 8.35 -1.94
N THR A 126 -22.62 8.96 -1.34
CA THR A 126 -22.35 10.39 -1.50
C THR A 126 -20.87 10.70 -1.61
N GLN A 127 -20.52 11.82 -2.24
CA GLN A 127 -19.14 12.32 -2.23
C GLN A 127 -18.78 13.02 -0.93
N ASP A 128 -19.75 13.74 -0.35
CA ASP A 128 -19.60 14.55 0.85
C ASP A 128 -20.92 14.56 1.63
N ILE A 129 -20.86 14.10 2.87
CA ILE A 129 -22.02 14.04 3.77
C ILE A 129 -22.59 15.42 4.05
N LYS A 130 -21.76 16.47 4.08
CA LYS A 130 -22.23 17.83 4.34
C LYS A 130 -23.11 18.36 3.21
N SER A 131 -23.06 17.73 2.04
CA SER A 131 -23.89 18.06 0.88
C SER A 131 -25.23 17.32 0.86
N LEU A 132 -25.36 16.20 1.59
CA LEU A 132 -26.62 15.48 1.79
C LEU A 132 -27.51 16.24 2.80
N VAL A 133 -28.83 16.18 2.68
CA VAL A 133 -29.75 16.77 3.68
C VAL A 133 -29.49 16.27 5.12
N PRO A 134 -29.42 17.14 6.15
CA PRO A 134 -29.09 16.77 7.53
C PRO A 134 -29.94 15.66 8.14
N GLU A 135 -31.24 15.67 7.84
CA GLU A 135 -32.25 14.75 8.34
C GLU A 135 -31.93 13.29 7.96
N LEU A 136 -31.30 13.07 6.80
CA LEU A 136 -30.87 11.74 6.36
C LEU A 136 -29.50 11.31 6.89
N ARG A 137 -28.72 12.22 7.50
CA ARG A 137 -27.38 11.89 8.01
C ARG A 137 -27.40 11.13 9.33
N GLY A 138 -28.46 11.33 10.14
CA GLY A 138 -28.61 10.72 11.46
C GLY A 138 -29.36 9.39 11.48
N LEU A 139 -29.98 9.00 10.36
CA LEU A 139 -30.75 7.76 10.20
C LEU A 139 -29.95 6.48 9.88
N PRO A 140 -28.78 6.53 9.22
CA PRO A 140 -28.05 5.32 8.84
C PRO A 140 -27.64 4.48 10.05
N GLU A 141 -27.85 3.16 10.02
CA GLU A 141 -27.28 2.28 11.04
C GLU A 141 -25.78 2.11 10.84
N TYR A 142 -25.32 2.20 9.60
CA TYR A 142 -23.90 2.16 9.25
C TYR A 142 -23.51 3.39 8.45
N TYR A 143 -22.48 4.09 8.92
CA TYR A 143 -21.76 5.09 8.16
C TYR A 143 -20.39 4.54 7.75
N ILE A 144 -20.09 4.54 6.45
CA ILE A 144 -18.86 4.02 5.88
C ILE A 144 -18.12 5.15 5.17
N ASN A 145 -16.92 5.47 5.65
CA ASN A 145 -16.00 6.38 5.00
C ASN A 145 -15.01 5.60 4.12
N VAL A 146 -14.95 5.95 2.84
CA VAL A 146 -14.09 5.32 1.84
C VAL A 146 -12.92 6.26 1.51
N PRO A 147 -11.70 5.99 2.03
CA PRO A 147 -10.53 6.79 1.72
C PRO A 147 -10.19 6.78 0.22
N ARG A 148 -9.48 7.80 -0.24
CA ARG A 148 -9.06 7.91 -1.65
C ARG A 148 -8.20 6.71 -2.07
N ARG A 149 -8.40 6.24 -3.31
CA ARG A 149 -7.61 5.13 -3.90
C ARG A 149 -6.10 5.38 -3.86
N SER A 150 -5.65 6.63 -3.94
CA SER A 150 -4.22 7.00 -3.86
C SER A 150 -3.54 6.57 -2.57
N TYR A 151 -4.29 6.43 -1.47
CA TYR A 151 -3.76 5.96 -0.20
C TYR A 151 -3.69 4.43 -0.14
N ALA A 152 -4.45 3.72 -0.96
CA ALA A 152 -4.51 2.27 -0.96
C ALA A 152 -3.28 1.68 -1.67
N TYR A 153 -2.78 0.56 -1.14
CA TYR A 153 -1.69 -0.18 -1.76
C TYR A 153 -2.27 -1.29 -2.65
N GLY A 154 -1.95 -1.29 -3.94
CA GLY A 154 -2.39 -2.34 -4.87
C GLY A 154 -3.86 -2.23 -5.33
N LYS A 155 -4.51 -3.39 -5.52
CA LYS A 155 -5.88 -3.54 -6.09
C LYS A 155 -6.96 -3.68 -5.02
N GLU A 156 -6.75 -3.07 -3.85
CA GLU A 156 -7.62 -3.24 -2.68
C GLU A 156 -8.42 -1.96 -2.38
N PHE A 157 -9.69 -2.14 -2.06
CA PHE A 157 -10.56 -1.10 -1.54
C PHE A 157 -10.62 -1.20 -0.03
N ARG A 158 -10.44 -0.07 0.66
CA ARG A 158 -10.54 0.01 2.12
C ARG A 158 -11.80 0.77 2.50
N TYR A 159 -12.47 0.28 3.53
CA TYR A 159 -13.73 0.82 4.03
C TYR A 159 -13.60 0.99 5.54
N HIS A 160 -13.84 2.21 6.01
CA HIS A 160 -13.82 2.54 7.43
C HIS A 160 -15.25 2.68 7.91
N PHE A 161 -15.71 1.77 8.76
CA PHE A 161 -16.98 1.89 9.46
C PHE A 161 -16.80 2.91 10.58
N MET A 162 -17.63 3.92 10.56
CA MET A 162 -17.55 5.09 11.41
C MET A 162 -18.68 5.04 12.45
N VAL A 163 -18.36 5.45 13.66
CA VAL A 163 -19.34 5.78 14.71
C VAL A 163 -19.00 7.19 15.17
N GLY A 164 -19.88 8.15 14.86
CA GLY A 164 -19.54 9.57 14.94
C GLY A 164 -18.32 9.90 14.07
N ASN A 165 -17.27 10.45 14.67
CA ASN A 165 -16.02 10.81 13.99
C ASN A 165 -14.92 9.75 14.12
N GLU A 166 -15.20 8.63 14.78
CA GLU A 166 -14.21 7.59 15.06
C GLU A 166 -14.36 6.38 14.15
N ILE A 167 -13.23 5.76 13.78
CA ILE A 167 -13.21 4.53 12.99
C ILE A 167 -13.40 3.35 13.93
N PHE A 168 -14.60 2.79 13.94
CA PHE A 168 -14.93 1.60 14.73
C PHE A 168 -14.31 0.33 14.12
N ARG A 169 -14.40 0.17 12.79
CA ARG A 169 -13.93 -1.04 12.11
C ARG A 169 -13.36 -0.73 10.74
N ARG A 170 -12.29 -1.43 10.35
CA ARG A 170 -11.75 -1.38 9.00
C ARG A 170 -12.01 -2.69 8.27
N ARG A 171 -12.48 -2.61 7.02
CA ARG A 171 -12.66 -3.75 6.12
C ARG A 171 -11.94 -3.48 4.82
N THR A 172 -11.20 -4.46 4.34
CA THR A 172 -10.52 -4.39 3.05
C THR A 172 -11.15 -5.41 2.11
N LEU A 173 -11.49 -4.99 0.90
CA LEU A 173 -11.99 -5.87 -0.16
C LEU A 173 -11.02 -5.83 -1.34
N ARG A 174 -10.69 -7.01 -1.87
CA ARG A 174 -9.97 -7.10 -3.14
C ARG A 174 -10.92 -6.85 -4.30
N LYS A 175 -10.44 -6.18 -5.34
CA LYS A 175 -11.17 -5.98 -6.60
C LYS A 175 -11.54 -7.33 -7.22
N ASP A 176 -12.83 -7.67 -7.18
CA ASP A 176 -13.42 -8.80 -7.90
C ASP A 176 -14.01 -8.32 -9.23
N LEU A 177 -13.49 -8.84 -10.34
CA LEU A 177 -13.92 -8.49 -11.70
C LEU A 177 -15.39 -8.86 -11.97
N ARG A 178 -15.90 -9.90 -11.31
CA ARG A 178 -17.31 -10.33 -11.45
C ARG A 178 -18.29 -9.29 -10.91
N VAL A 179 -17.88 -8.53 -9.89
CA VAL A 179 -18.70 -7.43 -9.38
C VAL A 179 -18.65 -6.25 -10.35
N PHE A 180 -17.49 -5.97 -10.96
CA PHE A 180 -17.36 -4.91 -11.98
C PHE A 180 -18.07 -5.25 -13.29
N SER A 181 -18.30 -6.53 -13.62
CA SER A 181 -19.11 -6.87 -14.79
C SER A 181 -20.61 -6.60 -14.57
N ALA A 182 -21.05 -6.50 -13.31
CA ALA A 182 -22.44 -6.25 -12.98
C ALA A 182 -22.87 -4.79 -13.21
N TYR A 183 -21.94 -3.82 -13.14
CA TYR A 183 -22.24 -2.39 -13.30
C TYR A 183 -21.10 -1.63 -13.97
N ARG A 184 -21.39 -0.52 -14.65
CA ARG A 184 -20.35 0.29 -15.30
C ARG A 184 -19.97 1.47 -14.41
N SER A 185 -18.94 1.31 -13.56
CA SER A 185 -18.20 2.48 -13.10
C SER A 185 -17.41 3.05 -14.27
N THR A 186 -17.46 4.36 -14.49
CA THR A 186 -16.69 5.08 -15.52
C THR A 186 -15.31 4.46 -15.72
N VAL A 187 -15.03 4.08 -16.97
CA VAL A 187 -13.82 3.41 -17.48
C VAL A 187 -12.58 3.78 -16.66
N ASP A 188 -11.89 2.78 -16.11
CA ASP A 188 -10.51 2.93 -15.62
C ASP A 188 -9.69 3.44 -16.83
N VAL A 189 -9.57 4.76 -16.99
CA VAL A 189 -8.60 5.35 -17.92
C VAL A 189 -7.24 5.01 -17.34
N GLU A 190 -6.63 3.96 -17.87
CA GLU A 190 -5.32 3.42 -17.46
C GLU A 190 -4.17 4.44 -17.54
N GLY A 191 -4.41 5.67 -18.00
CA GLY A 191 -3.41 6.70 -18.25
C GLY A 191 -3.02 7.61 -17.07
N GLN A 192 -3.69 7.59 -15.92
CA GLN A 192 -3.31 8.44 -14.78
C GLN A 192 -3.26 7.66 -13.47
N LYS A 193 -2.32 6.71 -13.39
CA LYS A 193 -1.92 6.11 -12.11
C LYS A 193 -1.32 7.22 -11.25
N ALA A 194 -2.08 7.73 -10.28
CA ALA A 194 -1.54 8.53 -9.20
C ALA A 194 -0.42 7.70 -8.54
N THR A 195 0.83 8.05 -8.80
CA THR A 195 1.99 7.33 -8.28
C THR A 195 1.90 7.37 -6.75
N SER A 196 1.75 6.21 -6.11
CA SER A 196 1.54 6.15 -4.66
C SER A 196 2.69 6.87 -3.93
N PHE A 197 2.32 7.84 -3.09
CA PHE A 197 3.26 8.65 -2.33
C PHE A 197 4.21 7.80 -1.47
N THR A 198 3.68 6.71 -0.91
CA THR A 198 4.40 5.74 -0.09
C THR A 198 5.49 4.99 -0.86
N ARG A 199 5.28 4.68 -2.15
CA ARG A 199 6.29 4.00 -2.97
C ARG A 199 7.49 4.92 -3.23
N LYS A 200 7.27 6.23 -3.40
CA LYS A 200 8.37 7.19 -3.51
C LYS A 200 9.19 7.25 -2.23
N TYR A 201 8.53 7.30 -1.07
CA TYR A 201 9.20 7.34 0.24
C TYR A 201 10.10 6.12 0.48
N TYR A 202 9.60 4.90 0.26
CA TYR A 202 10.41 3.69 0.44
C TYR A 202 11.58 3.58 -0.53
N ILE A 203 11.43 4.08 -1.77
CA ILE A 203 12.54 4.14 -2.73
C ILE A 203 13.62 5.12 -2.23
N TYR A 204 13.25 6.30 -1.73
CA TYR A 204 14.21 7.26 -1.19
C TYR A 204 14.96 6.71 0.04
N VAL A 205 14.25 6.08 0.98
CA VAL A 205 14.87 5.45 2.15
C VAL A 205 15.79 4.31 1.73
N GLY A 206 15.38 3.48 0.78
CA GLY A 206 16.21 2.38 0.25
C GLY A 206 17.49 2.85 -0.41
N VAL A 207 17.42 3.91 -1.23
CA VAL A 207 18.61 4.51 -1.88
C VAL A 207 19.55 5.12 -0.83
N PHE A 208 19.02 5.81 0.17
CA PHE A 208 19.83 6.39 1.24
C PHE A 208 20.59 5.32 2.04
N VAL A 209 19.91 4.23 2.44
CA VAL A 209 20.54 3.11 3.15
C VAL A 209 21.60 2.44 2.28
N PHE A 210 21.34 2.25 0.99
CA PHE A 210 22.32 1.67 0.07
C PHE A 210 23.60 2.51 -0.04
N ILE A 211 23.47 3.83 -0.19
CA ILE A 211 24.62 4.74 -0.24
C ILE A 211 25.43 4.68 1.07
N ALA A 212 24.74 4.66 2.22
CA ALA A 212 25.39 4.56 3.52
C ALA A 212 26.20 3.25 3.68
N VAL A 213 25.65 2.12 3.25
CA VAL A 213 26.34 0.82 3.30
C VAL A 213 27.54 0.78 2.36
N VAL A 214 27.40 1.26 1.13
CA VAL A 214 28.51 1.33 0.16
C VAL A 214 29.63 2.23 0.68
N GLY A 215 29.28 3.42 1.20
CA GLY A 215 30.25 4.33 1.81
C GLY A 215 31.00 3.68 2.98
N PHE A 216 30.29 2.96 3.84
CA PHE A 216 30.89 2.23 4.96
C PHE A 216 31.86 1.13 4.50
N CYS A 217 31.50 0.35 3.48
CA CYS A 217 32.38 -0.69 2.92
C CYS A 217 33.65 -0.11 2.27
N VAL A 218 33.55 1.03 1.59
CA VAL A 218 34.71 1.71 0.99
C VAL A 218 35.67 2.20 2.08
N ILE A 219 35.14 2.80 3.15
CA ILE A 219 35.95 3.26 4.30
C ILE A 219 36.70 2.11 4.94
N LEU A 220 36.05 0.96 5.14
CA LEU A 220 36.71 -0.24 5.69
C LEU A 220 37.85 -0.72 4.78
N LYS A 221 37.65 -0.76 3.45
CA LYS A 221 38.68 -1.20 2.51
C LYS A 221 39.93 -0.31 2.53
N TYR A 222 39.74 1.02 2.60
CA TYR A 222 40.84 1.98 2.71
C TYR A 222 41.58 1.90 4.04
N ARG A 223 40.88 1.58 5.14
CA ARG A 223 41.48 1.52 6.47
C ARG A 223 42.28 0.23 6.73
N PHE A 224 42.02 -0.84 5.98
CA PHE A 224 42.61 -2.17 6.22
C PHE A 224 43.48 -2.72 5.08
N SER A 225 43.87 -1.91 4.10
CA SER A 225 44.81 -2.36 3.06
C SER A 225 46.28 -2.22 3.52
N PRO A 226 47.08 -3.30 3.59
CA PRO A 226 48.50 -3.23 3.96
C PRO A 226 49.36 -2.68 2.80
N PRO A 227 50.49 -2.00 3.08
CA PRO A 227 51.39 -1.47 2.06
C PRO A 227 52.17 -2.61 1.37
N SER A 228 52.30 -2.54 0.05
CA SER A 228 53.02 -3.53 -0.77
C SER A 228 54.50 -3.14 -0.92
N ASP A 229 55.41 -3.84 -0.24
CA ASP A 229 56.84 -3.63 -0.39
C ASP A 229 57.40 -4.43 -1.59
N THR A 230 58.11 -3.74 -2.49
CA THR A 230 58.86 -4.34 -3.60
C THR A 230 60.35 -4.08 -3.36
N VAL A 231 61.16 -5.13 -3.22
CA VAL A 231 62.61 -5.02 -2.92
C VAL A 231 63.44 -5.43 -4.15
N LYS A 232 64.39 -4.55 -4.55
CA LYS A 232 65.45 -4.80 -5.55
C LYS A 232 66.78 -5.09 -4.84
N ILE A 233 67.51 -6.11 -5.31
CA ILE A 233 68.81 -6.58 -4.78
C ILE A 233 69.98 -5.94 -5.54
N VAL A 234 71.05 -5.53 -4.84
CA VAL A 234 72.38 -5.24 -5.43
C VAL A 234 73.50 -5.85 -4.55
N LYS A 235 74.54 -6.36 -5.22
CA LYS A 235 75.64 -7.24 -4.75
C LYS A 235 76.61 -6.67 -3.69
N ALA A 236 77.26 -7.61 -2.99
CA ALA A 236 78.29 -7.51 -1.95
C ALA A 236 79.73 -7.20 -2.43
N VAL A 237 80.56 -6.60 -1.56
CA VAL A 237 82.04 -6.66 -1.60
C VAL A 237 82.66 -6.57 -0.18
N GLU A 238 83.33 -7.67 0.23
CA GLU A 238 84.45 -7.87 1.19
C GLU A 238 84.45 -7.32 2.64
N GLY A 239 84.55 -8.26 3.59
CA GLY A 239 84.95 -8.00 4.97
C GLY A 239 84.75 -9.22 5.86
N ASN A 240 85.86 -9.82 6.29
CA ASN A 240 85.87 -11.04 7.09
C ASN A 240 85.66 -10.68 8.57
N LYS A 241 84.46 -10.93 9.12
CA LYS A 241 84.14 -10.82 10.55
C LYS A 241 83.06 -11.83 10.90
N ASN A 242 83.43 -12.89 11.64
CA ASN A 242 82.53 -13.90 12.18
C ASN A 242 81.43 -13.26 13.06
N CYS A 243 80.27 -13.01 12.46
CA CYS A 243 79.11 -12.45 13.13
C CYS A 243 77.97 -13.47 13.20
N LYS A 244 77.13 -13.40 14.24
CA LYS A 244 75.94 -14.24 14.38
C LYS A 244 74.67 -13.42 14.15
N ILE A 245 73.76 -13.89 13.30
CA ILE A 245 72.48 -13.22 13.06
C ILE A 245 71.57 -13.40 14.28
N ILE A 246 71.04 -12.30 14.81
CA ILE A 246 70.10 -12.28 15.92
C ILE A 246 68.68 -12.01 15.45
N ALA A 247 68.52 -11.10 14.49
CA ALA A 247 67.22 -10.73 13.96
C ALA A 247 67.34 -10.31 12.49
N LEU A 248 66.25 -10.51 11.76
CA LEU A 248 66.07 -10.08 10.38
C LEU A 248 64.92 -9.07 10.39
N TYR A 249 65.13 -7.88 9.84
CA TYR A 249 64.15 -6.80 9.86
C TYR A 249 64.22 -5.94 8.59
N GLY A 250 63.18 -6.02 7.76
CA GLY A 250 63.16 -5.39 6.45
C GLY A 250 64.35 -5.86 5.63
N ASP A 251 65.11 -4.91 5.08
CA ASP A 251 66.31 -5.17 4.26
C ASP A 251 67.63 -5.23 5.07
N ASN A 252 67.54 -5.32 6.40
CA ASN A 252 68.69 -5.32 7.29
C ASN A 252 68.66 -6.51 8.26
N ALA A 253 69.84 -7.06 8.56
CA ALA A 253 70.04 -7.96 9.67
C ALA A 253 70.63 -7.22 10.87
N LEU A 254 70.23 -7.66 12.05
CA LEU A 254 70.90 -7.34 13.29
C LEU A 254 71.88 -8.48 13.60
N VAL A 255 73.17 -8.18 13.52
CA VAL A 255 74.27 -9.15 13.66
C VAL A 255 75.10 -8.82 14.89
N LYS A 256 75.52 -9.84 15.62
CA LYS A 256 76.40 -9.72 16.78
C LYS A 256 77.80 -10.16 16.40
N ASN A 257 78.77 -9.25 16.56
CA ASN A 257 80.17 -9.61 16.43
C ASN A 257 80.57 -10.45 17.65
N LEU A 258 81.13 -11.64 17.40
CA LEU A 258 81.53 -12.56 18.48
C LEU A 258 82.79 -12.12 19.22
N ALA A 259 83.66 -11.33 18.60
CA ALA A 259 84.86 -10.81 19.25
C ALA A 259 84.51 -9.74 20.30
N ASP A 260 83.72 -8.73 19.90
CA ASP A 260 83.47 -7.55 20.74
C ASP A 260 82.10 -7.58 21.44
N LYS A 261 81.28 -8.61 21.19
CA LYS A 261 79.88 -8.75 21.63
C LYS A 261 78.95 -7.58 21.23
N LYS A 262 79.41 -6.64 20.39
CA LYS A 262 78.63 -5.50 19.90
C LYS A 262 77.59 -5.92 18.86
N LEU A 263 76.45 -5.24 18.88
CA LEU A 263 75.38 -5.38 17.90
C LEU A 263 75.60 -4.37 16.77
N LEU A 264 75.55 -4.86 15.55
CA LEU A 264 75.66 -4.06 14.33
C LEU A 264 74.41 -4.28 13.49
N ARG A 265 73.90 -3.20 12.90
CA ARG A 265 72.84 -3.25 11.89
C ARG A 265 73.50 -3.22 10.53
N VAL A 266 73.25 -4.23 9.71
CA VAL A 266 73.93 -4.43 8.42
C VAL A 266 72.88 -4.78 7.38
N SER A 267 72.96 -4.18 6.19
CA SER A 267 72.07 -4.55 5.08
C SER A 267 72.39 -5.96 4.59
N TYR A 268 71.39 -6.73 4.14
CA TYR A 268 71.62 -8.08 3.61
C TYR A 268 72.64 -8.14 2.48
N ASN A 269 72.73 -7.07 1.69
CA ASN A 269 73.68 -6.94 0.59
C ASN A 269 75.14 -6.99 1.06
N ASN A 270 75.38 -6.70 2.33
CA ASN A 270 76.70 -6.64 2.95
C ASN A 270 77.00 -7.90 3.79
N ILE A 271 76.19 -8.96 3.66
CA ILE A 271 76.33 -10.20 4.41
C ILE A 271 76.64 -11.34 3.46
N THR A 272 77.72 -12.05 3.76
CA THR A 272 78.13 -13.28 3.05
C THR A 272 77.90 -14.47 3.96
N GLY A 273 76.88 -15.28 3.69
CA GLY A 273 76.50 -16.47 4.46
C GLY A 273 75.00 -16.78 4.42
N ASP A 274 74.55 -17.76 5.22
CA ASP A 274 73.13 -18.13 5.33
C ASP A 274 72.35 -17.09 6.15
N LEU A 275 71.29 -16.53 5.58
CA LEU A 275 70.44 -15.50 6.22
C LEU A 275 69.36 -16.15 7.09
N ARG A 276 69.79 -16.95 8.07
CA ARG A 276 68.91 -17.53 9.10
C ARG A 276 69.28 -17.00 10.47
N ILE A 277 68.28 -16.81 11.32
CA ILE A 277 68.50 -16.46 12.72
C ILE A 277 69.39 -17.56 13.35
N GLY A 278 70.50 -17.15 13.94
CA GLY A 278 71.49 -18.04 14.54
C GLY A 278 72.64 -18.48 13.63
N ALA A 279 72.59 -18.20 12.32
CA ALA A 279 73.66 -18.52 11.39
C ALA A 279 74.90 -17.64 11.61
N MET A 280 76.07 -18.23 11.30
CA MET A 280 77.36 -17.54 11.27
C MET A 280 77.56 -16.93 9.89
N VAL A 281 77.83 -15.63 9.84
CA VAL A 281 77.97 -14.87 8.60
C VAL A 281 79.14 -13.91 8.66
N ASN A 282 79.71 -13.62 7.49
CA ASN A 282 80.72 -12.59 7.32
C ASN A 282 80.05 -11.28 6.89
N VAL A 283 80.52 -10.17 7.45
CA VAL A 283 80.00 -8.83 7.15
C VAL A 283 81.05 -8.03 6.41
N SER A 284 80.78 -7.77 5.13
CA SER A 284 81.52 -6.78 4.36
C SER A 284 81.10 -5.37 4.78
N MET A 285 82.05 -4.55 5.24
CA MET A 285 81.79 -3.16 5.59
C MET A 285 81.94 -2.27 4.37
#